data_AF-A0A7J4PK72-F1
#
_entry.id   AF-A0A7J4PK72-F1
#
_cell.length_a   1.000
_cell.length_b   1.000
_cell.length_c   1.000
_cell.angle_alpha   90.00
_cell.angle_beta   90.00
_cell.angle_gamma   90.00
#
_symmetry.space_group_name_H-M   'P 1'
#
loop_
_entity.id
_entity.type
_entity.pdbx_description
1 polymer ?
#
loop_
_entity_poly.entity_id
_entity_poly.type
_entity_poly.pdbx_seq_one_letter_code
_entity_poly.pdbx_strand_id
1 'polypeptide(L)'
;MSYDEEVLEVLKAAGLDILSCMHCGTCTGSCPSGRHAGLNTRRILRDARKNRPVLEDKDLWLCTTCYTCQERCPRGIKITDALLEIRRLAVRKGFMLPEHRRVSEMVLEYGHAVPLDEETRKKREELGLDPLPNTAQHSPEALEQVRALLRTCRFDELTAEK
;
A
#
# COMPACT_ATOMS: atom_id res chain seq x y z
N MET A 1 -11.64 3.99 -24.23
CA MET A 1 -11.30 2.95 -23.22
C MET A 1 -11.97 3.37 -21.93
N SER A 2 -13.04 2.69 -21.54
CA SER A 2 -13.87 3.05 -20.38
C SER A 2 -13.11 2.79 -19.08
N TYR A 3 -12.75 3.86 -18.38
CA TYR A 3 -12.02 3.86 -17.11
C TYR A 3 -12.99 3.72 -15.92
N ASP A 4 -14.04 2.91 -16.07
CA ASP A 4 -15.29 3.14 -15.34
C ASP A 4 -15.41 2.24 -14.10
N GLU A 5 -14.37 2.21 -13.27
CA GLU A 5 -14.59 1.98 -11.85
C GLU A 5 -14.30 3.31 -11.17
N GLU A 6 -15.37 4.08 -10.93
CA GLU A 6 -15.26 5.38 -10.30
C GLU A 6 -14.65 5.20 -8.90
N VAL A 7 -13.55 5.91 -8.63
CA VAL A 7 -12.86 5.89 -7.33
C VAL A 7 -13.86 6.07 -6.18
N LEU A 8 -14.85 6.94 -6.38
CA LEU A 8 -15.89 7.19 -5.40
C LEU A 8 -16.76 5.95 -5.11
N GLU A 9 -17.12 5.16 -6.13
CA GLU A 9 -17.92 3.95 -5.95
C GLU A 9 -17.13 2.85 -5.23
N VAL A 10 -15.84 2.71 -5.53
CA VAL A 10 -14.95 1.80 -4.79
C VAL A 10 -14.86 2.18 -3.32
N LEU A 11 -14.72 3.48 -3.04
CA LEU A 11 -14.66 3.98 -1.66
C LEU A 11 -15.99 3.75 -0.92
N LYS A 12 -17.14 3.98 -1.57
CA LYS A 12 -18.46 3.68 -0.98
C LYS A 12 -18.62 2.20 -0.67
N ALA A 13 -18.24 1.33 -1.62
CA ALA A 13 -18.30 -0.12 -1.44
C ALA A 13 -17.42 -0.61 -0.29
N ALA A 14 -16.29 0.08 -0.04
CA ALA A 14 -15.41 -0.16 1.11
C ALA A 14 -15.92 0.45 2.44
N GLY A 15 -17.09 1.10 2.45
CA GLY A 15 -17.63 1.78 3.63
C GLY A 15 -16.89 3.08 4.00
N LEU A 16 -16.19 3.68 3.04
CA LEU A 16 -15.37 4.88 3.22
C LEU A 16 -16.08 6.10 2.61
N ASP A 17 -17.07 6.63 3.33
CA ASP A 17 -17.81 7.79 2.86
C ASP A 17 -16.99 9.10 2.96
N ILE A 18 -16.35 9.45 1.85
CA ILE A 18 -15.62 10.71 1.69
C ILE A 18 -16.53 11.89 1.29
N LEU A 19 -17.83 11.68 1.02
CA LEU A 19 -18.76 12.76 0.64
C LEU A 19 -19.05 13.71 1.79
N SER A 20 -18.94 13.21 3.03
CA SER A 20 -19.03 14.00 4.26
C SER A 20 -17.88 15.02 4.43
N CYS A 21 -16.87 15.01 3.56
CA CYS A 21 -15.72 15.91 3.58
C CYS A 21 -16.11 17.37 3.31
N MET A 22 -15.86 18.22 4.30
CA MET A 22 -16.08 19.67 4.25
C MET A 22 -14.88 20.48 3.75
N HIS A 23 -13.83 19.82 3.23
CA HIS A 23 -12.61 20.48 2.68
C HIS A 23 -11.88 21.43 3.64
N CYS A 24 -11.97 21.21 4.96
CA CYS A 24 -11.34 22.08 5.98
C CYS A 24 -9.81 22.13 5.94
N GLY A 25 -9.15 21.08 5.43
CA GLY A 25 -7.69 21.05 5.28
C GLY A 25 -6.91 20.56 6.51
N THR A 26 -7.57 20.15 7.60
CA THR A 26 -6.91 19.56 8.78
C THR A 26 -5.99 18.39 8.42
N CYS A 27 -6.40 17.57 7.45
CA CYS A 27 -5.60 16.45 6.96
C CYS A 27 -4.28 16.89 6.32
N THR A 28 -4.31 17.88 5.43
CA THR A 28 -3.10 18.44 4.81
C THR A 28 -2.23 19.15 5.83
N GLY A 29 -2.82 19.96 6.72
CA GLY A 29 -2.07 20.69 7.77
C GLY A 29 -1.40 19.78 8.81
N SER A 30 -1.94 18.57 9.01
CA SER A 30 -1.38 17.57 9.92
C SER A 30 -0.42 16.59 9.24
N CYS A 31 -0.29 16.64 7.91
CA CYS A 31 0.48 15.67 7.14
C CYS A 31 1.99 15.99 7.24
N PRO A 32 2.83 15.07 7.75
CA PRO A 32 4.28 15.28 7.74
C PRO A 32 4.82 15.33 6.32
N SER A 33 4.34 14.46 5.42
CA SER A 33 4.73 14.46 4.00
C SER A 33 4.26 15.73 3.28
N GLY A 34 3.14 16.33 3.67
CA GLY A 34 2.67 17.59 3.09
C GLY A 34 3.50 18.80 3.48
N ARG A 35 4.29 18.70 4.57
CA ARG A 35 5.22 19.76 5.00
C ARG A 35 6.56 19.70 4.26
N HIS A 36 7.01 18.50 3.92
CA HIS A 36 8.37 18.26 3.40
C HIS A 36 8.41 17.71 1.97
N ALA A 37 7.26 17.40 1.37
CA ALA A 37 7.11 16.87 0.02
C ALA A 37 5.80 17.36 -0.62
N GLY A 38 5.34 16.72 -1.71
CA GLY A 38 4.20 17.17 -2.52
C GLY A 38 2.80 16.78 -2.02
N LEU A 39 2.68 15.90 -1.03
CA LEU A 39 1.37 15.32 -0.67
C LEU A 39 0.38 16.35 -0.13
N ASN A 40 -0.68 16.57 -0.89
CA ASN A 40 -1.84 17.34 -0.44
C ASN A 40 -3.06 16.41 -0.25
N THR A 41 -3.22 15.90 0.97
CA THR A 41 -4.30 14.94 1.29
C THR A 41 -5.71 15.48 0.99
N ARG A 42 -5.96 16.78 1.26
CA ARG A 42 -7.22 17.44 0.89
C ARG A 42 -7.45 17.45 -0.61
N ARG A 43 -6.40 17.71 -1.42
CA ARG A 43 -6.46 17.68 -2.90
C ARG A 43 -6.87 16.28 -3.37
N ILE A 44 -6.20 15.24 -2.88
CA ILE A 44 -6.46 13.84 -3.23
C ILE A 44 -7.93 13.47 -2.95
N LEU A 45 -8.46 13.78 -1.76
CA LEU A 45 -9.87 13.50 -1.43
C LEU A 45 -10.86 14.28 -2.31
N ARG A 46 -10.55 15.56 -2.58
CA ARG A 46 -11.37 16.39 -3.49
C ARG A 46 -11.41 15.80 -4.89
N ASP A 47 -10.26 15.38 -5.39
CA ASP A 47 -10.10 14.88 -6.75
C ASP A 47 -10.72 13.49 -6.89
N ALA A 48 -10.58 12.62 -5.88
CA ALA A 48 -11.34 11.36 -5.78
C ALA A 48 -12.86 11.59 -5.81
N ARG A 49 -13.39 12.54 -5.02
CA ARG A 49 -14.82 12.89 -5.02
C ARG A 49 -15.30 13.44 -6.37
N LYS A 50 -14.43 14.12 -7.11
CA LYS A 50 -14.75 14.73 -8.41
C LYS A 50 -14.39 13.82 -9.60
N ASN A 51 -14.08 12.54 -9.35
CA ASN A 51 -13.64 11.59 -10.38
C ASN A 51 -12.51 12.15 -11.27
N ARG A 52 -11.56 12.86 -10.66
CA ARG A 52 -10.36 13.37 -11.35
C ARG A 52 -9.24 12.32 -11.31
N PRO A 53 -8.21 12.42 -12.18
CA PRO A 53 -7.16 11.42 -12.35
C PRO A 53 -6.23 11.27 -11.12
N VAL A 54 -6.72 10.66 -10.05
CA VAL A 54 -6.00 10.49 -8.78
C VAL A 54 -5.17 9.20 -8.74
N LEU A 55 -5.45 8.23 -9.63
CA LEU A 55 -4.74 6.95 -9.70
C LEU A 55 -3.30 7.09 -10.23
N GLU A 56 -3.07 8.08 -11.09
CA GLU A 56 -1.77 8.41 -11.68
C GLU A 56 -0.98 9.41 -10.83
N ASP A 57 -1.60 9.99 -9.80
CA ASP A 57 -0.99 11.02 -8.98
C ASP A 57 0.14 10.42 -8.13
N LYS A 58 1.39 10.74 -8.50
CA LYS A 58 2.58 10.25 -7.80
C LYS A 58 2.61 10.67 -6.33
N ASP A 59 2.00 11.81 -5.98
CA ASP A 59 1.96 12.26 -4.58
C ASP A 59 1.12 11.31 -3.71
N LEU A 60 0.20 10.52 -4.28
CA LEU A 60 -0.56 9.49 -3.55
C LEU A 60 0.35 8.56 -2.78
N TRP A 61 1.52 8.23 -3.34
CA TRP A 61 2.50 7.30 -2.76
C TRP A 61 3.34 7.90 -1.63
N LEU A 62 3.30 9.22 -1.43
CA LEU A 62 4.01 9.90 -0.35
C LEU A 62 3.32 9.79 1.03
N CYS A 63 2.10 9.25 1.08
CA CYS A 63 1.43 8.98 2.36
C CYS A 63 2.14 7.84 3.10
N THR A 64 2.61 8.13 4.31
CA THR A 64 3.33 7.17 5.17
C THR A 64 2.42 6.35 6.07
N THR A 65 1.10 6.42 5.86
CA THR A 65 0.10 5.72 6.67
C THR A 65 0.24 5.95 8.18
N CYS A 66 0.63 7.15 8.60
CA CYS A 66 0.79 7.51 10.01
C CYS A 66 -0.53 7.77 10.78
N TYR A 67 -1.68 7.72 10.10
CA TYR A 67 -3.03 7.93 10.66
C TYR A 67 -3.36 9.30 11.27
N THR A 68 -2.41 10.24 11.42
CA THR A 68 -2.66 11.56 12.03
C THR A 68 -3.83 12.33 11.39
N CYS A 69 -3.96 12.27 10.06
CA CYS A 69 -5.05 12.96 9.36
C CYS A 69 -6.44 12.36 9.61
N GLN A 70 -6.49 11.05 9.83
CA GLN A 70 -7.71 10.30 10.14
C GLN A 70 -8.18 10.64 11.57
N GLU A 71 -7.27 10.56 12.53
CA GLU A 71 -7.55 10.88 13.94
C GLU A 71 -8.02 12.33 14.14
N ARG A 72 -7.50 13.26 13.34
CA ARG A 72 -7.84 14.68 13.44
C ARG A 72 -8.99 15.11 12.54
N CYS A 73 -9.60 14.20 11.79
CA CYS A 73 -10.69 14.57 10.90
C CYS A 73 -11.93 14.98 11.71
N PRO A 74 -12.40 16.25 11.65
CA PRO A 74 -13.58 16.67 12.41
C PRO A 74 -14.89 16.03 11.91
N ARG A 75 -14.83 15.37 10.74
CA ARG A 75 -15.95 14.62 10.15
C ARG A 75 -15.83 13.11 10.37
N GLY A 76 -14.78 12.65 11.07
CA GLY A 76 -14.54 11.23 11.33
C GLY A 76 -14.23 10.41 10.07
N ILE A 77 -13.75 11.05 9.00
CA ILE A 77 -13.42 10.34 7.75
C ILE A 77 -12.19 9.48 7.96
N LYS A 78 -12.28 8.22 7.54
CA LYS A 78 -11.17 7.27 7.49
C LYS A 78 -10.23 7.57 6.33
N ILE A 79 -9.51 8.70 6.43
CA ILE A 79 -8.71 9.27 5.34
C ILE A 79 -7.56 8.34 4.93
N THR A 80 -6.86 7.73 5.89
CA THR A 80 -5.76 6.81 5.58
C THR A 80 -6.27 5.60 4.83
N ASP A 81 -7.40 5.04 5.28
CA ASP A 81 -8.03 3.89 4.64
C ASP A 81 -8.47 4.24 3.21
N ALA A 82 -9.05 5.43 3.00
CA ALA A 82 -9.42 5.91 1.67
C ALA A 82 -8.20 6.05 0.73
N LEU A 83 -7.07 6.55 1.22
CA LEU A 83 -5.82 6.62 0.44
C LEU A 83 -5.32 5.22 0.06
N LEU A 84 -5.40 4.24 0.98
CA LEU A 84 -5.02 2.85 0.72
C LEU A 84 -5.92 2.20 -0.32
N GLU A 85 -7.23 2.44 -0.28
CA GLU A 85 -8.17 1.94 -1.29
C GLU A 85 -7.93 2.57 -2.68
N ILE A 86 -7.61 3.86 -2.73
CA ILE A 86 -7.20 4.52 -3.98
C ILE A 86 -5.92 3.87 -4.52
N ARG A 87 -4.93 3.59 -3.67
CA ARG A 87 -3.70 2.86 -4.08
C ARG A 87 -4.01 1.46 -4.58
N ARG A 88 -4.90 0.71 -3.91
CA ARG A 88 -5.32 -0.63 -4.34
C ARG A 88 -5.90 -0.59 -5.76
N LEU A 89 -6.76 0.38 -6.04
CA LEU A 89 -7.30 0.58 -7.39
C LEU A 89 -6.21 1.00 -8.38
N ALA A 90 -5.31 1.92 -7.99
CA ALA A 90 -4.20 2.35 -8.82
C ALA A 90 -3.30 1.18 -9.24
N VAL A 91 -2.95 0.30 -8.30
CA VAL A 91 -2.19 -0.93 -8.56
C VAL A 91 -2.93 -1.86 -9.52
N ARG A 92 -4.23 -2.10 -9.33
CA ARG A 92 -5.04 -2.91 -10.26
C ARG A 92 -5.03 -2.36 -11.69
N LYS A 93 -4.95 -1.03 -11.83
CA LYS A 93 -4.88 -0.34 -13.12
C LYS A 93 -3.45 -0.23 -13.69
N GLY A 94 -2.44 -0.73 -12.98
CA GLY A 94 -1.05 -0.77 -13.46
C GLY A 94 -0.15 0.34 -12.93
N PHE A 95 -0.63 1.22 -12.05
CA PHE A 95 0.14 2.34 -11.50
C PHE A 95 0.95 1.97 -10.24
N MET A 96 1.47 0.74 -10.18
CA MET A 96 2.33 0.26 -9.09
C MET A 96 3.76 0.77 -9.29
N LEU A 97 4.39 1.29 -8.24
CA LEU A 97 5.79 1.72 -8.30
C LEU A 97 6.75 0.52 -8.43
N PRO A 98 7.85 0.65 -9.19
CA PRO A 98 8.79 -0.45 -9.43
C PRO A 98 9.35 -1.09 -8.16
N GLU A 99 9.67 -0.29 -7.14
CA GLU A 99 10.25 -0.76 -5.89
C GLU A 99 9.23 -1.56 -5.07
N HIS A 100 7.95 -1.18 -5.10
CA HIS A 100 6.88 -1.96 -4.47
C HIS A 100 6.66 -3.29 -5.19
N ARG A 101 6.81 -3.31 -6.53
CA ARG A 101 6.76 -4.54 -7.31
C ARG A 101 7.90 -5.48 -6.93
N ARG A 102 9.13 -4.97 -6.87
CA ARG A 102 10.31 -5.74 -6.45
C ARG A 102 10.16 -6.34 -5.05
N VAL A 103 9.60 -5.59 -4.09
CA VAL A 103 9.30 -6.12 -2.76
C VAL A 103 8.27 -7.25 -2.81
N SER A 104 7.27 -7.13 -3.68
CA SER A 104 6.26 -8.16 -3.86
C SER A 104 6.82 -9.44 -4.50
N GLU A 105 7.75 -9.30 -5.45
CA GLU A 105 8.51 -10.40 -6.04
C GLU A 105 9.34 -11.15 -4.98
N MET A 106 10.03 -10.42 -4.09
CA MET A 106 10.77 -11.04 -2.98
C MET A 106 9.86 -11.86 -2.06
N VAL A 107 8.63 -11.40 -1.80
CA VAL A 107 7.64 -12.15 -1.01
C VAL A 107 7.20 -13.42 -1.75
N LEU A 108 6.98 -13.37 -3.07
CA LEU A 108 6.62 -14.55 -3.86
C LEU A 108 7.75 -15.58 -3.93
N GLU A 109 8.99 -15.11 -4.07
CA GLU A 109 10.16 -15.94 -4.23
C GLU A 109 10.61 -16.55 -2.90
N TYR A 110 10.74 -15.74 -1.84
CA TYR A 110 11.34 -16.14 -0.56
C TYR A 110 10.36 -16.18 0.62
N GLY A 111 9.09 -15.80 0.41
CA GLY A 111 8.11 -15.66 1.49
C GLY A 111 8.33 -14.43 2.37
N HIS A 112 9.30 -13.56 2.04
CA HIS A 112 9.73 -12.41 2.85
C HIS A 112 10.01 -11.20 1.99
N ALA A 113 9.64 -10.01 2.47
CA ALA A 113 9.97 -8.73 1.83
C ALA A 113 11.48 -8.42 1.89
N VAL A 114 12.18 -8.98 2.86
CA VAL A 114 13.63 -8.90 3.00
C VAL A 114 14.13 -10.32 3.27
N PRO A 115 14.57 -11.05 2.24
CA PRO A 115 15.05 -12.41 2.41
C PRO A 115 16.37 -12.43 3.17
N LEU A 116 16.58 -13.49 3.94
CA LEU A 116 17.84 -13.75 4.62
C LEU A 116 18.97 -14.01 3.61
N ASP A 117 20.02 -13.21 3.67
CA ASP A 117 21.25 -13.38 2.91
C ASP A 117 22.36 -14.07 3.73
N GLU A 118 23.47 -14.40 3.07
CA GLU A 118 24.60 -15.08 3.70
C GLU A 118 25.29 -14.23 4.78
N GLU A 119 25.34 -12.92 4.60
CA GLU A 119 25.89 -12.00 5.59
C GLU A 119 25.07 -12.02 6.89
N THR A 120 23.75 -12.03 6.76
CA THR A 120 22.85 -12.09 7.92
C THR A 120 22.91 -13.47 8.59
N ARG A 121 23.07 -14.57 7.84
CA ARG A 121 23.31 -15.91 8.43
C ARG A 121 24.56 -15.92 9.29
N LYS A 122 25.68 -15.42 8.76
CA LYS A 122 26.94 -15.33 9.50
C LYS A 122 26.80 -14.46 10.77
N LYS A 123 26.15 -13.30 10.67
CA LYS A 123 25.88 -12.44 11.83
C LYS A 123 25.04 -13.14 12.89
N ARG A 124 24.08 -13.99 12.49
CA ARG A 124 23.28 -14.77 13.43
C ARG A 124 24.14 -15.81 14.16
N GLU A 125 25.01 -16.51 13.47
CA GLU A 125 25.97 -17.44 14.09
C GLU A 125 26.91 -16.74 15.07
N GLU A 126 27.46 -15.57 14.69
CA GLU A 126 28.32 -14.75 15.56
C GLU A 126 27.59 -14.31 16.85
N LEU A 127 26.27 -14.12 16.78
CA LEU A 127 25.40 -13.81 17.91
C LEU A 127 24.90 -15.07 18.66
N GLY A 128 25.33 -16.28 18.27
CA GLY A 128 24.89 -17.54 18.87
C GLY A 128 23.43 -17.90 18.56
N LEU A 129 22.86 -17.35 17.49
CA LEU A 129 21.52 -17.65 17.00
C LEU A 129 21.59 -18.69 15.88
N ASP A 130 20.48 -19.41 15.67
CA ASP A 130 20.34 -20.30 14.51
C ASP A 130 20.56 -19.51 13.21
N PRO A 131 21.55 -19.87 12.36
CA PRO A 131 21.81 -19.20 11.09
C PRO A 131 20.56 -19.09 10.23
N LEU A 132 19.68 -20.10 10.23
CA LEU A 132 18.42 -20.10 9.47
C LEU A 132 17.22 -20.14 10.44
N PRO A 133 16.62 -18.97 10.77
CA PRO A 133 15.49 -18.93 11.69
C PRO A 133 14.29 -19.71 11.13
N ASN A 134 13.47 -20.27 12.03
CA ASN A 134 12.27 -21.01 11.67
C ASN A 134 11.17 -20.09 11.08
N THR A 135 11.32 -19.74 9.81
CA THR A 135 10.40 -18.91 9.01
C THR A 135 10.02 -19.64 7.72
N ALA A 136 9.24 -19.00 6.84
CA ALA A 136 8.94 -19.55 5.52
C ALA A 136 10.20 -19.82 4.66
N GLN A 137 11.36 -19.19 4.94
CA GLN A 137 12.61 -19.52 4.24
C GLN A 137 13.26 -20.82 4.74
N HIS A 138 12.92 -21.26 5.96
CA HIS A 138 13.41 -22.51 6.54
C HIS A 138 12.57 -23.72 6.08
N SER A 139 11.26 -23.53 5.86
CA SER A 139 10.34 -24.62 5.48
C SER A 139 9.83 -24.46 4.05
N PRO A 140 10.24 -25.34 3.11
CA PRO A 140 9.72 -25.36 1.75
C PRO A 140 8.21 -25.55 1.68
N GLU A 141 7.63 -26.33 2.61
CA GLU A 141 6.19 -26.53 2.70
C GLU A 141 5.47 -25.24 3.07
N ALA A 142 5.97 -24.50 4.07
CA ALA A 142 5.38 -23.23 4.48
C ALA A 142 5.49 -22.17 3.37
N LEU A 143 6.61 -22.14 2.64
CA LEU A 143 6.77 -21.26 1.49
C LEU A 143 5.73 -21.55 0.40
N GLU A 144 5.48 -22.83 0.10
CA GLU A 144 4.47 -23.19 -0.90
C GLU A 144 3.05 -22.87 -0.42
N GLN A 145 2.76 -23.00 0.87
CA GLN A 145 1.48 -22.54 1.44
C GLN A 145 1.29 -21.03 1.28
N VAL A 146 2.34 -20.22 1.52
CA VAL A 146 2.30 -18.77 1.27
C VAL A 146 2.01 -18.49 -0.20
N ARG A 147 2.72 -19.15 -1.12
CA ARG A 147 2.51 -18.99 -2.57
C ARG A 147 1.10 -19.39 -2.99
N ALA A 148 0.58 -20.50 -2.46
CA ALA A 148 -0.78 -20.95 -2.73
C ALA A 148 -1.82 -19.89 -2.33
N LEU A 149 -1.68 -19.29 -1.14
CA LEU A 149 -2.56 -18.20 -0.69
C LEU A 149 -2.46 -16.98 -1.61
N LEU A 150 -1.26 -16.57 -2.00
CA LEU A 150 -1.05 -15.42 -2.89
C LEU A 150 -1.66 -15.65 -4.28
N ARG A 151 -1.60 -16.88 -4.81
CA ARG A 151 -2.27 -17.25 -6.08
C ARG A 151 -3.79 -17.21 -5.98
N THR A 152 -4.39 -17.51 -4.82
CA THR A 152 -5.86 -17.45 -4.65
C THR A 152 -6.43 -16.05 -4.86
N CYS A 153 -5.63 -15.00 -4.61
CA CYS A 153 -6.00 -13.61 -4.84
C CYS A 153 -5.33 -13.00 -6.08
N ARG A 154 -4.69 -13.83 -6.93
CA ARG A 154 -3.98 -13.43 -8.15
C ARG A 154 -2.92 -12.36 -7.90
N PHE A 155 -2.25 -12.44 -6.75
CA PHE A 155 -1.21 -11.48 -6.38
C PHE A 155 0.00 -11.59 -7.30
N ASP A 156 0.35 -12.81 -7.72
CA ASP A 156 1.37 -13.11 -8.72
C ASP A 156 1.09 -12.43 -10.08
N GLU A 157 -0.15 -12.49 -10.56
CA GLU A 157 -0.55 -11.77 -11.78
C GLU A 157 -0.51 -10.24 -11.61
N LEU A 158 -0.84 -9.74 -10.41
CA LEU A 158 -0.83 -8.32 -10.10
C LEU A 158 0.58 -7.73 -10.12
N THR A 159 1.55 -8.52 -9.67
CA THR A 159 2.95 -8.13 -9.51
C THR A 159 3.81 -8.46 -10.72
N ALA A 160 3.32 -9.22 -11.69
CA ALA A 160 4.00 -9.42 -12.96
C ALA A 160 4.18 -8.08 -13.72
N GLU A 161 5.37 -7.85 -14.28
CA GLU A 161 5.63 -6.69 -15.15
C GLU A 161 4.61 -6.65 -16.30
N LYS A 162 4.08 -5.46 -16.59
CA LYS A 162 3.17 -5.18 -17.70
C LYS A 162 3.84 -4.28 -18.71
#